data_AF-A0A8T5N545-F1
#
_entry.id   AF-A0A8T5N545-F1
#
_cell.length_a   1.000
_cell.length_b   1.000
_cell.length_c   1.000
_cell.angle_alpha   90.00
_cell.angle_beta   90.00
_cell.angle_gamma   90.00
#
_symmetry.space_group_name_H-M   'P 1'
#
loop_
_entity.id
_entity.type
_entity.pdbx_description
1 polymer ?
#
loop_
_entity_poly.entity_id
_entity_poly.type
_entity_poly.pdbx_seq_one_letter_code
_entity_poly.pdbx_strand_id
1 'polypeptide(L)'
;MSVNNEKSTIVLSLGSRYRIKSLEARDKPLVTSGKFLGYTAIGHDEGMCIEMDSTHEDKVGKIRVIPTHAIVSLDIIEAVDKEEKKTADAGTMFG
;
A
#
# COMPACT_ATOMS: atom_id res chain seq x y z
N MET A 1 5.02 -14.81 -34.57
CA MET A 1 4.86 -13.51 -33.88
C MET A 1 4.47 -13.83 -32.45
N SER A 2 5.44 -13.81 -31.53
CA SER A 2 5.18 -14.09 -30.12
C SER A 2 4.66 -12.79 -29.49
N VAL A 3 3.41 -12.81 -29.02
CA VAL A 3 2.85 -11.72 -28.24
C VAL A 3 3.52 -11.77 -26.87
N ASN A 4 4.48 -10.88 -26.62
CA ASN A 4 5.02 -10.66 -25.27
C ASN A 4 3.89 -10.08 -24.41
N ASN A 5 3.22 -10.95 -23.67
CA ASN A 5 2.26 -10.55 -22.65
C ASN A 5 3.04 -10.22 -21.38
N GLU A 6 3.74 -9.08 -21.37
CA GLU A 6 4.32 -8.52 -20.14
C GLU A 6 3.15 -8.07 -19.26
N LYS A 7 2.66 -8.99 -18.43
CA LYS A 7 1.75 -8.67 -17.33
C LYS A 7 2.50 -7.72 -16.38
N SER A 8 2.23 -6.43 -16.49
CA SER A 8 2.61 -5.44 -15.48
C SER A 8 2.00 -5.87 -14.15
N THR A 9 2.82 -6.45 -13.26
CA THR A 9 2.35 -6.84 -11.94
C THR A 9 2.14 -5.58 -11.13
N ILE A 10 0.92 -5.38 -10.63
CA ILE A 10 0.62 -4.24 -9.76
C ILE A 10 1.17 -4.54 -8.37
N VAL A 11 2.12 -3.72 -7.92
CA VAL A 11 2.75 -3.84 -6.60
C VAL A 11 2.50 -2.57 -5.83
N LEU A 12 2.07 -2.70 -4.56
CA LEU A 12 1.98 -1.56 -3.66
C LEU A 12 3.38 -1.08 -3.29
N SER A 13 3.68 0.19 -3.54
CA SER A 13 4.99 0.78 -3.30
C SER A 13 4.97 1.75 -2.13
N LEU A 14 5.95 1.62 -1.24
CA LEU A 14 6.15 2.53 -0.12
C LEU A 14 6.28 3.96 -0.65
N GLY A 15 5.57 4.87 -0.02
CA GLY A 15 5.55 6.27 -0.40
C GLY A 15 4.54 6.65 -1.48
N SER A 16 3.91 5.68 -2.14
CA SER A 16 2.80 5.91 -3.06
C SER A 16 1.55 6.40 -2.34
N ARG A 17 0.70 7.15 -3.06
CA ARG A 17 -0.56 7.66 -2.55
C ARG A 17 -1.71 6.79 -2.97
N TYR A 18 -2.56 6.47 -2.00
CA TYR A 18 -3.69 5.60 -2.19
C TYR A 18 -4.94 6.21 -1.61
N ARG A 19 -6.09 5.80 -2.15
CA ARG A 19 -7.40 6.02 -1.57
C ARG A 19 -8.03 4.68 -1.24
N ILE A 20 -8.32 4.47 0.04
CA ILE A 20 -8.79 3.20 0.59
C ILE A 20 -10.22 3.38 1.07
N LYS A 21 -11.07 2.42 0.73
CA LYS A 21 -12.39 2.25 1.35
C LYS A 21 -12.33 1.05 2.27
N SER A 22 -12.63 1.23 3.56
CA SER A 22 -12.69 0.14 4.54
C SER A 22 -14.07 0.02 5.17
N LEU A 23 -14.43 -1.18 5.60
CA LEU A 23 -15.69 -1.44 6.31
C LEU A 23 -15.69 -0.72 7.65
N GLU A 24 -16.81 -0.07 7.96
CA GLU A 24 -17.14 0.43 9.29
C GLU A 24 -18.49 -0.16 9.71
N ALA A 25 -18.68 -0.36 11.01
CA ALA A 25 -19.69 -1.26 11.56
C ALA A 25 -21.16 -0.92 11.26
N ARG A 26 -21.52 0.31 10.81
CA ARG A 26 -22.95 0.68 10.74
C ARG A 26 -23.49 1.42 9.52
N ASP A 27 -22.79 2.32 8.82
CA ASP A 27 -23.53 3.10 7.79
C ASP A 27 -22.78 3.48 6.50
N LYS A 28 -21.46 3.75 6.53
CA LYS A 28 -20.71 4.10 5.30
C LYS A 28 -19.29 3.56 5.35
N PRO A 29 -18.71 3.12 4.22
CA PRO A 29 -17.29 2.76 4.18
C PRO A 29 -16.44 3.97 4.53
N LEU A 30 -15.51 3.79 5.47
CA LEU A 30 -14.54 4.82 5.84
C LEU A 30 -13.57 5.00 4.69
N VAL A 31 -13.46 6.24 4.20
CA VAL A 31 -12.48 6.61 3.17
C VAL A 31 -11.22 7.11 3.85
N THR A 32 -10.08 6.50 3.54
CA THR A 32 -8.76 6.96 3.98
C THR A 32 -7.91 7.28 2.75
N SER A 33 -7.27 8.43 2.73
CA SER A 33 -6.36 8.84 1.65
C SER A 33 -5.05 9.30 2.25
N GLY A 34 -3.96 8.94 1.59
CA GLY A 34 -2.65 9.26 2.11
C GLY A 34 -1.54 8.39 1.56
N LYS A 35 -0.38 8.51 2.21
CA LYS A 35 0.86 7.85 1.81
C LYS A 35 0.97 6.47 2.45
N PHE A 36 1.26 5.45 1.66
CA PHE A 36 1.48 4.09 2.16
C PHE A 36 2.85 3.97 2.83
N LEU A 37 2.84 3.52 4.09
CA LEU A 37 4.03 3.35 4.92
C LEU A 37 4.44 1.88 5.11
N GLY A 38 3.64 0.93 4.63
CA GLY A 38 3.88 -0.50 4.81
C GLY A 38 2.78 -1.17 5.63
N TYR A 39 3.07 -2.39 6.10
CA TYR A 39 2.16 -3.17 6.92
C TYR A 39 2.66 -3.27 8.36
N THR A 40 1.74 -3.53 9.28
CA THR A 40 2.03 -3.77 10.70
C THR A 40 1.09 -4.82 11.29
N ALA A 41 1.39 -5.31 12.48
CA ALA A 41 0.54 -6.26 13.19
C ALA A 41 -0.49 -5.54 14.07
N ILE A 42 -1.72 -6.01 14.06
CA ILE A 42 -2.81 -5.63 14.98
C ILE A 42 -3.25 -6.90 15.72
N GLY A 43 -2.58 -7.20 16.84
CA GLY A 43 -2.81 -8.46 17.56
C GLY A 43 -2.43 -9.66 16.68
N HIS A 44 -3.42 -10.45 16.27
CA HIS A 44 -3.24 -11.59 15.36
C HIS A 44 -3.46 -11.27 13.88
N ASP A 45 -3.95 -10.06 13.57
CA ASP A 45 -4.21 -9.61 12.21
C ASP A 45 -3.07 -8.73 11.66
N GLU A 46 -3.07 -8.54 10.34
CA GLU A 46 -2.22 -7.55 9.65
C GLU A 46 -3.03 -6.29 9.31
N GLY A 47 -2.37 -5.13 9.34
CA GLY A 47 -2.93 -3.85 8.97
C GLY A 47 -2.06 -3.04 8.03
N MET A 48 -2.70 -2.30 7.14
CA MET A 48 -2.07 -1.34 6.22
C MET A 48 -1.89 0.01 6.92
N CYS A 49 -0.68 0.55 6.91
CA CYS A 49 -0.34 1.84 7.52
C CYS A 49 -0.39 2.97 6.49
N ILE A 50 -1.25 3.96 6.73
CA ILE A 50 -1.42 5.12 5.88
C ILE A 50 -1.19 6.41 6.67
N GLU A 51 -0.25 7.23 6.24
CA GLU A 51 -0.12 8.60 6.72
C GLU A 51 -1.21 9.45 6.04
N MET A 52 -2.18 9.93 6.81
CA MET A 52 -3.34 10.64 6.29
C MET A 52 -2.97 12.01 5.71
N ASP A 53 -3.46 12.29 4.51
CA ASP A 53 -3.26 13.57 3.84
C ASP A 53 -4.22 14.66 4.33
N SER A 54 -4.14 15.85 3.70
CA SER A 54 -4.93 17.03 4.00
C SER A 54 -6.45 16.83 3.99
N THR A 55 -6.98 15.74 3.40
CA THR A 55 -8.43 15.52 3.37
C THR A 55 -8.99 15.00 4.70
N HIS A 56 -8.14 14.79 5.71
CA HIS A 56 -8.53 14.23 7.02
C HIS A 56 -8.52 15.26 8.16
N GLU A 57 -8.58 16.56 7.87
CA GLU A 57 -8.78 17.65 8.83
C GLU A 57 -7.82 17.61 10.04
N ASP A 58 -8.28 17.22 11.23
CA ASP A 58 -7.53 17.16 12.48
C ASP A 58 -6.58 15.95 12.57
N LYS A 59 -6.61 15.08 11.55
CA LYS A 59 -5.86 13.83 11.49
C LYS A 59 -4.75 13.85 10.43
N VAL A 60 -4.52 14.98 9.78
CA VAL A 60 -3.41 15.17 8.82
C VAL A 60 -2.07 14.80 9.48
N GLY A 61 -1.27 14.00 8.78
CA GLY A 61 0.03 13.51 9.26
C GLY A 61 -0.04 12.41 10.32
N LYS A 62 -1.24 12.05 10.82
CA LYS A 62 -1.40 10.88 11.70
C LYS A 62 -1.39 9.61 10.86
N ILE A 63 -0.89 8.53 11.45
CA ILE A 63 -0.90 7.20 10.85
C ILE A 63 -2.21 6.52 11.22
N ARG A 64 -2.98 6.12 10.20
CA ARG A 64 -4.11 5.20 10.36
C ARG A 64 -3.64 3.80 10.01
N VAL A 65 -3.88 2.87 10.94
CA VAL A 65 -3.71 1.43 10.69
C VAL A 65 -5.08 0.87 10.34
N ILE A 66 -5.22 0.32 9.13
CA ILE A 66 -6.47 -0.27 8.62
C ILE A 66 -6.27 -1.79 8.57
N PRO A 67 -7.04 -2.59 9.32
CA PRO A 67 -6.95 -4.06 9.21
C PRO A 67 -7.14 -4.49 7.75
N THR A 68 -6.24 -5.32 7.23
CA THR A 68 -6.24 -5.71 5.82
C THR A 68 -7.55 -6.41 5.44
N HIS A 69 -8.10 -7.23 6.35
CA HIS A 69 -9.38 -7.91 6.16
C HIS A 69 -10.59 -6.96 6.08
N ALA A 70 -10.44 -5.69 6.51
CA ALA A 70 -11.50 -4.68 6.47
C ALA A 70 -11.45 -3.82 5.20
N ILE A 71 -10.43 -3.97 4.35
CA ILE A 71 -10.29 -3.18 3.12
C ILE A 71 -11.27 -3.71 2.06
N VAL A 72 -12.11 -2.81 1.55
CA VAL A 72 -13.09 -3.10 0.48
C VAL A 72 -12.48 -2.82 -0.89
N SER A 73 -11.81 -1.67 -1.04
CA SER A 73 -11.16 -1.29 -2.29
C SER A 73 -9.98 -0.36 -2.06
N LEU A 74 -9.06 -0.35 -3.02
CA LEU A 74 -7.83 0.44 -3.01
C LEU A 74 -7.62 1.06 -4.40
N ASP A 75 -7.65 2.38 -4.46
CA ASP A 75 -7.35 3.13 -5.69
C ASP A 75 -5.91 3.64 -5.61
N ILE A 76 -5.13 3.41 -6.68
CA ILE A 76 -3.77 3.94 -6.82
C ILE A 76 -3.88 5.35 -7.39
N ILE A 77 -3.54 6.36 -6.58
CA ILE A 77 -3.63 7.76 -7.00
C ILE A 77 -2.31 8.22 -7.61
N GLU A 78 -1.20 7.85 -6.97
CA GLU A 78 0.14 8.15 -7.44
C GLU A 78 1.05 6.99 -7.07
N ALA A 79 1.62 6.33 -8.08
CA ALA A 79 2.61 5.30 -7.90
C ALA A 79 3.99 5.93 -7.94
N VAL A 80 4.74 5.80 -6.86
CA VAL A 80 6.19 5.93 -6.89
C VAL A 80 6.71 4.70 -7.61
N ASP A 81 7.27 4.90 -8.80
CA ASP A 81 7.96 3.85 -9.53
C ASP A 81 9.12 3.35 -8.67
N LYS A 82 8.98 2.11 -8.18
CA LYS A 82 10.16 1.36 -7.78
C LYS A 82 10.86 1.01 -9.08
N GLU A 83 11.86 1.78 -9.48
CA GLU A 83 12.87 1.25 -10.38
C GLU A 83 13.26 -0.12 -9.83
N GLU A 84 13.06 -1.16 -10.64
CA GLU A 84 13.46 -2.52 -10.30
C GLU A 84 14.96 -2.50 -9.98
N LYS A 85 15.32 -2.37 -8.71
CA LYS A 85 16.63 -2.84 -8.25
C LYS A 85 16.60 -4.36 -8.38
N LYS A 86 16.83 -4.84 -9.61
CA LYS A 86 17.49 -6.12 -9.83
C LYS A 86 18.79 -6.04 -9.04
N THR A 87 18.80 -6.59 -7.84
CA THR A 87 20.05 -7.02 -7.20
C THR A 87 20.60 -8.16 -8.06
N ALA A 88 21.27 -7.79 -9.14
CA ALA A 88 22.37 -8.56 -9.68
C ALA A 88 23.57 -8.29 -8.76
N ASP A 89 23.70 -9.09 -7.70
CA ASP A 89 24.98 -9.71 -7.35
C ASP A 89 24.80 -10.67 -6.17
N ALA A 90 24.99 -11.96 -6.44
CA ALA A 90 25.53 -12.92 -5.49
C ALA A 90 26.34 -13.95 -6.29
N GLY A 91 27.22 -13.43 -7.15
CA GLY A 91 28.35 -14.20 -7.65
C GLY A 91 29.43 -14.27 -6.56
N THR A 92 29.76 -15.50 -6.17
CA THR A 92 30.96 -15.92 -5.43
C THR A 92 31.10 -15.53 -3.95
N MET A 93 31.22 -16.55 -3.09
CA MET A 93 32.41 -16.88 -2.29
C MET A 93 32.01 -17.65 -1.03
N PHE A 94 32.08 -18.98 -1.07
CA PHE A 94 32.59 -19.79 0.04
C PHE A 94 33.38 -20.94 -0.57
N GLY A 95 34.67 -20.98 -0.25
CA GLY A 95 35.54 -22.15 -0.44
C GLY A 95 35.36 -23.17 0.66
#